data_AF-A0A0D0AFD2-F1
#
_entry.id   AF-A0A0D0AFD2-F1
#
_cell.length_a   1.000
_cell.length_b   1.000
_cell.length_c   1.000
_cell.angle_alpha   90.00
_cell.angle_beta   90.00
_cell.angle_gamma   90.00
#
_symmetry.space_group_name_H-M   'P 1'
#
loop_
_entity.id
_entity.type
_entity.pdbx_description
1 polymer ?
#
loop_
_entity_poly.entity_id
_entity_poly.type
_entity_poly.pdbx_seq_one_letter_code
_entity_poly.pdbx_strand_id
1 'polypeptide(L)'
;TNYYLTQGRGIRRTVALFDSIEDLISENDRRYDEDFDDEEVATFESVFRPRFVTRVLTLICLCSQERLQTGYDILTRNLPWMLRQGADGARGDDTAKLKTLVADWVNRDLKPNPLVDSDDKHHRGFINDACGKLLCPAELDWNNPATKAGIRDRSEGYTVTELSFPSFLYEKYTANLDNLEAGLFKGQILVQGYKAVFTSPSSAKDIDGDGDGADVIENNRRARRAGWGLKVKKHVAQIIKLEKVTPRSIAYIACQVRFALSSITSWRTIDGDFDYVQFWRSIVDFFERPPGREAGRRVNKLLEWWNRYIF
;
A
#
# COMPACT_ATOMS: atom_id res chain seq x y z
N THR A 1 4.80 17.89 -17.95
CA THR A 1 4.79 16.43 -17.72
C THR A 1 3.74 15.82 -18.62
N ASN A 2 4.05 14.74 -19.33
CA ASN A 2 3.08 14.03 -20.16
C ASN A 2 1.88 13.58 -19.30
N TYR A 3 0.66 13.77 -19.79
CA TYR A 3 -0.56 13.39 -19.10
C TYR A 3 -0.51 11.91 -18.69
N TYR A 4 -0.21 11.00 -19.62
CA TYR A 4 -0.18 9.56 -19.39
C TYR A 4 0.90 9.12 -18.40
N LEU A 5 2.09 9.74 -18.45
CA LEU A 5 3.12 9.53 -17.41
C LEU A 5 2.58 9.88 -16.02
N THR A 6 1.82 10.97 -15.90
CA THR A 6 1.25 11.41 -14.62
C THR A 6 0.17 10.46 -14.13
N GLN A 7 -0.67 9.94 -15.04
CA GLN A 7 -1.72 8.98 -14.71
C GLN A 7 -1.13 7.63 -14.30
N GLY A 8 -0.07 7.19 -14.97
CA GLY A 8 0.66 5.97 -14.62
C GLY A 8 1.11 5.93 -13.16
N ARG A 9 1.44 7.09 -12.57
CA ARG A 9 1.87 7.20 -11.15
C ARG A 9 0.85 6.65 -10.15
N GLY A 10 -0.42 6.52 -10.51
CA GLY A 10 -1.46 5.93 -9.65
C GLY A 10 -1.50 4.41 -9.69
N ILE A 11 -1.05 3.77 -10.77
CA ILE A 11 -1.32 2.35 -11.05
C ILE A 11 -0.76 1.44 -9.96
N ARG A 12 0.55 1.50 -9.68
CA ARG A 12 1.17 0.67 -8.63
C ARG A 12 0.60 0.95 -7.24
N ARG A 13 0.18 2.20 -7.00
CA ARG A 13 -0.27 2.68 -5.69
C ARG A 13 -1.70 2.28 -5.35
N THR A 14 -2.59 2.17 -6.33
CA THR A 14 -4.02 2.04 -6.07
C THR A 14 -4.71 0.93 -6.86
N VAL A 15 -4.03 0.30 -7.83
CA VAL A 15 -4.64 -0.63 -8.79
C VAL A 15 -3.99 -2.00 -8.69
N ALA A 16 -2.70 -2.06 -9.04
CA ALA A 16 -1.99 -3.32 -9.25
C ALA A 16 -0.51 -3.11 -9.03
N LEU A 17 0.04 -3.74 -8.00
CA LEU A 17 1.46 -3.63 -7.70
C LEU A 17 2.33 -4.53 -8.59
N PHE A 18 1.84 -5.72 -8.91
CA PHE A 18 2.62 -6.76 -9.59
C PHE A 18 2.18 -7.07 -11.02
N ASP A 19 0.93 -6.75 -11.39
CA ASP A 19 0.42 -7.09 -12.73
C ASP A 19 1.08 -6.25 -13.83
N SER A 20 1.23 -6.82 -15.03
CA SER A 20 1.70 -6.06 -16.20
C SER A 20 0.67 -5.01 -16.59
N ILE A 21 1.12 -3.82 -17.01
CA ILE A 21 0.19 -2.78 -17.47
C ILE A 21 -0.48 -3.18 -18.77
N GLU A 22 0.24 -3.88 -19.62
CA GLU A 22 -0.24 -4.43 -20.87
C GLU A 22 -1.35 -5.44 -20.61
N ASP A 23 -1.16 -6.35 -19.65
CA ASP A 23 -2.20 -7.31 -19.27
C ASP A 23 -3.44 -6.60 -18.70
N LEU A 24 -3.25 -5.54 -17.92
CA LEU A 24 -4.35 -4.72 -17.41
C LEU A 24 -5.11 -4.00 -18.54
N ILE A 25 -4.41 -3.54 -19.58
CA ILE A 25 -5.02 -2.91 -20.76
C ILE A 25 -5.76 -3.97 -21.59
N SER A 26 -5.14 -5.12 -21.85
CA SER A 26 -5.76 -6.22 -22.60
C SER A 26 -7.00 -6.78 -21.91
N GLU A 27 -6.97 -6.95 -20.59
CA GLU A 27 -8.13 -7.40 -19.82
C GLU A 27 -9.23 -6.34 -19.77
N ASN A 28 -8.90 -5.05 -19.81
CA ASN A 28 -9.91 -4.02 -20.04
C ASN A 28 -10.55 -4.15 -21.43
N ASP A 29 -9.71 -4.15 -22.47
CA ASP A 29 -10.18 -4.12 -23.86
C ASP A 29 -11.09 -5.34 -24.12
N ARG A 30 -10.72 -6.53 -23.60
CA ARG A 30 -11.57 -7.74 -23.61
C ARG A 30 -12.95 -7.53 -22.98
N ARG A 31 -13.04 -6.84 -21.83
CA ARG A 31 -14.32 -6.60 -21.14
C ARG A 31 -15.15 -5.51 -21.80
N TYR A 32 -14.51 -4.58 -22.51
CA TYR A 32 -15.19 -3.50 -23.23
C TYR A 32 -15.85 -4.02 -24.52
N ASP A 33 -15.24 -5.03 -25.15
CA ASP A 33 -15.80 -5.72 -26.31
C ASP A 33 -16.96 -6.68 -25.93
N GLU A 34 -17.24 -6.89 -24.64
CA GLU A 34 -18.26 -7.80 -24.10
C GLU A 34 -19.61 -7.12 -23.73
N ASP A 35 -19.84 -5.84 -24.08
CA ASP A 35 -21.15 -5.17 -23.87
C ASP A 35 -22.25 -5.72 -24.82
N PHE A 36 -23.48 -6.14 -24.50
CA PHE A 36 -24.26 -6.64 -23.35
C PHE A 36 -25.60 -7.16 -23.96
N ASP A 37 -26.16 -8.31 -23.55
CA ASP A 37 -27.60 -8.61 -23.72
C ASP A 37 -28.33 -8.12 -22.46
N ASP A 38 -29.37 -7.30 -22.62
CA ASP A 38 -29.98 -6.45 -21.58
C ASP A 38 -30.61 -7.20 -20.38
N GLU A 39 -30.80 -8.52 -20.43
CA GLU A 39 -31.51 -9.29 -19.39
C GLU A 39 -30.60 -9.91 -18.31
N GLU A 40 -29.29 -10.07 -18.53
CA GLU A 40 -28.35 -10.61 -17.51
C GLU A 40 -27.79 -9.53 -16.55
N VAL A 41 -28.19 -8.27 -16.74
CA VAL A 41 -27.69 -7.11 -15.99
C VAL A 41 -28.05 -7.19 -14.49
N ALA A 42 -29.22 -7.70 -14.14
CA ALA A 42 -29.71 -7.68 -12.75
C ALA A 42 -29.05 -8.73 -11.84
N THR A 43 -28.69 -9.90 -12.38
CA THR A 43 -28.11 -11.01 -11.61
C THR A 43 -26.59 -10.85 -11.47
N PHE A 44 -25.93 -10.34 -12.52
CA PHE A 44 -24.48 -10.18 -12.58
C PHE A 44 -23.96 -8.91 -11.87
N GLU A 45 -24.80 -7.87 -11.73
CA GLU A 45 -24.49 -6.70 -10.90
C GLU A 45 -24.16 -7.04 -9.43
N SER A 46 -24.61 -8.21 -8.94
CA SER A 46 -24.44 -8.63 -7.56
C SER A 46 -23.14 -9.41 -7.26
N VAL A 47 -22.50 -10.03 -8.26
CA VAL A 47 -21.45 -11.04 -7.99
C VAL A 47 -20.03 -10.53 -8.29
N PHE A 48 -19.83 -9.65 -9.28
CA PHE A 48 -18.47 -9.31 -9.75
C PHE A 48 -18.20 -7.83 -10.01
N ARG A 49 -18.98 -6.92 -9.40
CA ARG A 49 -18.72 -5.47 -9.49
C ARG A 49 -18.09 -4.92 -8.20
N PRO A 50 -16.83 -5.21 -7.84
CA PRO A 50 -16.11 -4.16 -7.15
C PRO A 50 -15.94 -3.05 -8.19
N ARG A 51 -16.26 -1.80 -7.81
CA ARG A 51 -16.15 -0.55 -8.58
C ARG A 51 -14.70 -0.21 -9.00
N PHE A 52 -13.95 -1.23 -9.40
CA PHE A 52 -12.53 -1.41 -9.17
C PHE A 52 -11.74 -1.20 -10.45
N VAL A 53 -12.33 -1.59 -11.58
CA VAL A 53 -11.78 -1.28 -12.89
C VAL A 53 -12.15 0.15 -13.28
N THR A 54 -13.29 0.69 -12.83
CA THR A 54 -13.90 1.93 -13.36
C THR A 54 -12.98 3.15 -13.42
N ARG A 55 -11.98 3.35 -12.53
CA ARG A 55 -11.05 4.52 -12.60
C ARG A 55 -9.80 4.29 -13.45
N VAL A 56 -9.26 3.08 -13.52
CA VAL A 56 -8.25 2.73 -14.55
C VAL A 56 -8.91 2.67 -15.91
N LEU A 57 -10.15 2.18 -15.96
CA LEU A 57 -11.01 2.26 -17.13
C LEU A 57 -11.41 3.68 -17.46
N THR A 58 -11.67 4.60 -16.53
CA THR A 58 -11.95 5.98 -16.97
C THR A 58 -10.71 6.59 -17.63
N LEU A 59 -9.51 6.21 -17.17
CA LEU A 59 -8.25 6.67 -17.74
C LEU A 59 -7.92 6.02 -19.10
N ILE A 60 -8.21 4.73 -19.26
CA ILE A 60 -8.04 3.98 -20.52
C ILE A 60 -9.22 4.21 -21.49
N CYS A 61 -10.41 4.51 -21.00
CA CYS A 61 -11.63 4.81 -21.76
C CYS A 61 -11.64 6.26 -22.26
N LEU A 62 -11.05 7.22 -21.53
CA LEU A 62 -10.71 8.53 -22.09
C LEU A 62 -9.67 8.40 -23.22
N CYS A 63 -8.70 7.48 -23.10
CA CYS A 63 -7.86 7.11 -24.25
C CYS A 63 -8.67 6.49 -25.38
N SER A 64 -9.81 5.84 -25.09
CA SER A 64 -10.65 5.16 -26.08
C SER A 64 -11.58 6.09 -26.85
N GLN A 65 -12.05 7.19 -26.24
CA GLN A 65 -12.72 8.27 -26.99
C GLN A 65 -11.74 9.08 -27.85
N GLU A 66 -10.50 9.31 -27.39
CA GLU A 66 -9.44 9.94 -28.21
C GLU A 66 -8.85 8.98 -29.28
N ARG A 67 -8.86 7.65 -29.04
CA ARG A 67 -8.45 6.59 -30.00
C ARG A 67 -9.22 6.71 -31.33
N LEU A 68 -10.46 7.19 -31.30
CA LEU A 68 -11.31 7.31 -32.49
C LEU A 68 -11.03 8.56 -33.35
N GLN A 69 -10.28 9.55 -32.86
CA GLN A 69 -10.10 10.84 -33.55
C GLN A 69 -8.67 11.13 -34.06
N THR A 70 -7.64 10.40 -33.61
CA THR A 70 -6.24 10.69 -33.98
C THR A 70 -5.47 9.42 -34.30
N GLY A 71 -4.63 9.45 -35.35
CA GLY A 71 -3.87 8.33 -35.94
C GLY A 71 -3.54 7.14 -34.99
N TYR A 72 -4.16 6.01 -35.31
CA TYR A 72 -4.41 4.82 -34.48
C TYR A 72 -3.17 4.06 -33.94
N ASP A 73 -1.98 4.18 -34.54
CA ASP A 73 -0.87 3.25 -34.24
C ASP A 73 0.16 3.78 -33.23
N ILE A 74 0.42 5.09 -33.23
CA ILE A 74 1.48 5.70 -32.41
C ILE A 74 1.01 5.84 -30.95
N LEU A 75 -0.26 6.13 -30.72
CA LEU A 75 -0.85 6.22 -29.38
C LEU A 75 -0.92 4.84 -28.71
N THR A 76 -1.26 3.80 -29.47
CA THR A 76 -1.44 2.44 -28.95
C THR A 76 -0.13 1.78 -28.53
N ARG A 77 0.98 2.05 -29.24
CA ARG A 77 2.31 1.54 -28.86
C ARG A 77 2.97 2.30 -27.71
N ASN A 78 2.80 3.62 -27.66
CA ASN A 78 3.51 4.44 -26.67
C ASN A 78 2.77 4.58 -25.33
N LEU A 79 1.44 4.44 -25.32
CA LEU A 79 0.63 4.58 -24.11
C LEU A 79 1.01 3.57 -23.00
N PRO A 80 1.09 2.24 -23.27
CA PRO A 80 1.51 1.28 -22.24
C PRO A 80 2.88 1.61 -21.66
N TRP A 81 3.82 2.00 -22.51
CA TRP A 81 5.16 2.42 -22.10
C TRP A 81 5.12 3.66 -21.19
N MET A 82 4.35 4.70 -21.54
CA MET A 82 4.23 5.91 -20.70
C MET A 82 3.57 5.60 -19.35
N LEU A 83 2.52 4.78 -19.34
CA LEU A 83 1.87 4.36 -18.10
C LEU A 83 2.84 3.56 -17.22
N ARG A 84 3.60 2.64 -17.81
CA ARG A 84 4.63 1.83 -17.13
C ARG A 84 5.74 2.67 -16.56
N GLN A 85 6.30 3.58 -17.34
CA GLN A 85 7.32 4.49 -16.87
C GLN A 85 6.81 5.36 -15.70
N GLY A 86 5.58 5.87 -15.79
CA GLY A 86 4.95 6.62 -14.71
C GLY A 86 4.74 5.79 -13.44
N ALA A 87 4.26 4.56 -13.60
CA ALA A 87 3.93 3.63 -12.53
C ALA A 87 5.18 3.14 -11.78
N ASP A 88 6.19 2.70 -12.53
CA ASP A 88 7.42 2.15 -11.96
C ASP A 88 8.34 3.24 -11.43
N GLY A 89 8.41 4.40 -12.11
CA GLY A 89 9.12 5.57 -11.60
C GLY A 89 8.54 6.07 -10.27
N ALA A 90 7.21 6.16 -10.18
CA ALA A 90 6.52 6.50 -8.94
C ALA A 90 6.83 5.52 -7.79
N ARG A 91 6.83 4.22 -8.08
CA ARG A 91 7.16 3.19 -7.09
C ARG A 91 8.62 3.28 -6.64
N GLY A 92 9.54 3.54 -7.58
CA GLY A 92 10.95 3.78 -7.29
C GLY A 92 11.15 4.97 -6.35
N ASP A 93 10.51 6.10 -6.64
CA ASP A 93 10.52 7.31 -5.79
C ASP A 93 10.08 7.00 -4.35
N ASP A 94 8.97 6.28 -4.20
CA ASP A 94 8.42 5.91 -2.89
C ASP A 94 9.34 4.94 -2.15
N THR A 95 9.91 3.98 -2.87
CA THR A 95 10.85 2.99 -2.32
C THR A 95 12.08 3.68 -1.75
N ALA A 96 12.69 4.59 -2.51
CA ALA A 96 13.86 5.35 -2.08
C ALA A 96 13.53 6.20 -0.85
N LYS A 97 12.39 6.89 -0.87
CA LYS A 97 11.94 7.73 0.25
C LYS A 97 11.72 6.91 1.53
N LEU A 98 11.00 5.79 1.44
CA LEU A 98 10.64 4.99 2.61
C LEU A 98 11.84 4.24 3.20
N LYS A 99 12.86 3.89 2.40
CA LYS A 99 14.11 3.30 2.92
C LYS A 99 14.74 4.16 4.02
N THR A 100 14.84 5.47 3.79
CA THR A 100 15.41 6.42 4.75
C THR A 100 14.44 6.66 5.92
N LEU A 101 13.18 7.02 5.62
CA LEU A 101 12.21 7.39 6.66
C LEU A 101 11.90 6.26 7.64
N VAL A 102 11.80 5.01 7.17
CA VAL A 102 11.54 3.86 8.05
C VAL A 102 12.70 3.63 9.01
N ALA A 103 13.94 3.81 8.57
CA ALA A 103 15.09 3.72 9.47
C ALA A 103 15.03 4.82 10.54
N ASP A 104 14.73 6.06 10.15
CA ASP A 104 14.57 7.18 11.08
C ASP A 104 13.48 6.93 12.12
N TRP A 105 12.31 6.43 11.70
CA TRP A 105 11.20 6.13 12.60
C TRP A 105 11.54 4.99 13.56
N VAL A 106 12.19 3.93 13.08
CA VAL A 106 12.66 2.82 13.93
C VAL A 106 13.67 3.34 14.95
N ASN A 107 14.62 4.17 14.54
CA ASN A 107 15.63 4.76 15.43
C ASN A 107 15.03 5.67 16.48
N ARG A 108 14.04 6.49 16.10
CA ARG A 108 13.35 7.41 17.02
C ARG A 108 12.48 6.67 18.03
N ASP A 109 11.67 5.72 17.56
CA ASP A 109 10.58 5.12 18.34
C ASP A 109 11.06 3.89 19.12
N LEU A 110 11.89 3.04 18.51
CA LEU A 110 12.35 1.78 19.11
C LEU A 110 13.77 1.84 19.68
N LYS A 111 14.55 2.87 19.31
CA LYS A 111 15.91 3.14 19.82
C LYS A 111 16.80 1.88 19.87
N PRO A 112 16.94 1.13 18.76
CA PRO A 112 17.76 -0.07 18.74
C PRO A 112 19.24 0.23 18.97
N ASN A 113 19.97 -0.78 19.43
CA ASN A 113 21.42 -0.74 19.52
C ASN A 113 22.02 -1.98 18.81
N PRO A 114 22.77 -1.81 17.70
CA PRO A 114 23.07 -0.55 17.02
C PRO A 114 21.84 0.07 16.34
N LEU A 115 21.91 1.38 16.07
CA LEU A 115 20.91 2.08 15.27
C LEU A 115 20.82 1.49 13.86
N VAL A 116 19.64 1.59 13.25
CA VAL A 116 19.40 1.21 11.87
C VAL A 116 20.02 2.24 10.94
N ASP A 117 20.96 1.81 10.10
CA ASP A 117 21.54 2.66 9.07
C ASP A 117 20.48 3.05 8.03
N SER A 118 20.35 4.34 7.73
CA SER A 118 19.38 4.88 6.77
C SER A 118 19.78 4.65 5.31
N ASP A 119 21.08 4.53 5.05
CA ASP A 119 21.67 4.43 3.71
C ASP A 119 22.03 2.99 3.37
N ASP A 120 22.33 2.16 4.37
CA ASP A 120 22.60 0.73 4.23
C ASP A 120 21.46 -0.15 4.78
N LYS A 121 21.06 -1.16 3.99
CA LYS A 121 20.07 -2.16 4.38
C LYS A 121 20.68 -3.47 4.87
N HIS A 122 21.98 -3.71 4.69
CA HIS A 122 22.59 -5.01 4.99
C HIS A 122 22.38 -5.47 6.43
N HIS A 123 22.39 -4.52 7.37
CA HIS A 123 22.20 -4.79 8.80
C HIS A 123 20.74 -4.72 9.26
N ARG A 124 19.77 -4.53 8.34
CA ARG A 124 18.32 -4.54 8.64
C ARG A 124 17.75 -5.96 8.66
N GLY A 125 16.43 -6.10 8.57
CA GLY A 125 15.76 -7.39 8.60
C GLY A 125 15.89 -8.08 9.95
N PHE A 126 16.04 -9.40 9.96
CA PHE A 126 16.17 -10.20 11.18
C PHE A 126 17.54 -10.10 11.86
N ILE A 127 18.52 -9.44 11.22
CA ILE A 127 19.83 -9.16 11.82
C ILE A 127 19.67 -8.10 12.92
N ASN A 128 18.91 -7.03 12.66
CA ASN A 128 18.59 -6.01 13.66
C ASN A 128 17.36 -6.40 14.47
N ASP A 129 17.45 -6.34 15.80
CA ASP A 129 16.36 -6.75 16.69
C ASP A 129 15.09 -5.91 16.55
N ALA A 130 15.18 -4.61 16.26
CA ALA A 130 13.99 -3.77 16.08
C ALA A 130 13.31 -4.02 14.73
N CYS A 131 14.08 -4.12 13.65
CA CYS A 131 13.53 -4.51 12.34
C CYS A 131 12.94 -5.93 12.38
N GLY A 132 13.64 -6.87 13.01
CA GLY A 132 13.20 -8.24 13.18
C GLY A 132 11.90 -8.33 13.98
N LYS A 133 11.77 -7.58 15.08
CA LYS A 133 10.51 -7.49 15.84
C LYS A 133 9.34 -7.03 14.97
N LEU A 134 9.55 -6.01 14.13
CA LEU A 134 8.50 -5.50 13.24
C LEU A 134 8.14 -6.47 12.11
N LEU A 135 9.10 -7.25 11.63
CA LEU A 135 8.90 -8.25 10.56
C LEU A 135 8.41 -9.61 11.05
N CYS A 136 8.58 -9.90 12.35
CA CYS A 136 8.17 -11.15 12.96
C CYS A 136 6.67 -11.40 12.73
N PRO A 137 6.26 -12.62 12.32
CA PRO A 137 4.87 -13.07 12.37
C PRO A 137 4.25 -12.69 13.71
N ALA A 138 3.10 -12.05 13.69
CA ALA A 138 2.53 -11.45 14.89
C ALA A 138 2.06 -12.49 15.92
N GLU A 139 1.92 -13.75 15.49
CA GLU A 139 1.62 -14.90 16.35
C GLU A 139 2.84 -15.39 17.14
N LEU A 140 4.05 -14.96 16.76
CA LEU A 140 5.30 -15.35 17.42
C LEU A 140 5.83 -14.22 18.32
N ASP A 141 6.27 -14.57 19.53
CA ASP A 141 6.92 -13.60 20.42
C ASP A 141 8.39 -13.42 20.05
N TRP A 142 8.73 -12.28 19.45
CA TRP A 142 10.11 -11.92 19.14
C TRP A 142 11.00 -11.80 20.38
N ASN A 143 10.45 -11.55 21.58
CA ASN A 143 11.29 -11.46 22.78
C ASN A 143 11.78 -12.84 23.26
N ASN A 144 11.13 -13.93 22.83
CA ASN A 144 11.58 -15.28 23.09
C ASN A 144 12.88 -15.58 22.31
N PRO A 145 14.00 -15.91 22.98
CA PRO A 145 15.26 -16.23 22.32
C PRO A 145 15.16 -17.38 21.31
N ALA A 146 14.31 -18.38 21.57
CA ALA A 146 14.08 -19.49 20.66
C ALA A 146 13.41 -19.02 19.35
N THR A 147 12.44 -18.09 19.44
CA THR A 147 11.83 -17.46 18.26
C THR A 147 12.88 -16.71 17.43
N LYS A 148 13.72 -15.89 18.08
CA LYS A 148 14.76 -15.14 17.36
C LYS A 148 15.74 -16.06 16.64
N ALA A 149 16.24 -17.08 17.34
CA ALA A 149 17.17 -18.05 16.79
C ALA A 149 16.50 -18.85 15.65
N GLY A 150 15.31 -19.39 15.90
CA GLY A 150 14.55 -20.16 14.92
C GLY A 150 14.28 -19.38 13.63
N ILE A 151 13.87 -18.11 13.73
CA ILE A 151 13.64 -17.25 12.55
C ILE A 151 14.95 -16.96 11.81
N ARG A 152 16.04 -16.64 12.54
CA ARG A 152 17.36 -16.34 11.94
C ARG A 152 17.96 -17.55 11.22
N ASP A 153 17.80 -18.73 11.81
CA ASP A 153 18.32 -19.99 11.31
C ASP A 153 17.37 -20.67 10.31
N ARG A 154 16.17 -20.11 10.12
CA ARG A 154 15.07 -20.68 9.31
C ARG A 154 14.72 -22.11 9.72
N SER A 155 14.68 -22.34 11.02
CA SER A 155 14.29 -23.62 11.60
C SER A 155 12.83 -23.96 11.30
N GLU A 156 12.50 -25.25 11.26
CA GLU A 156 11.13 -25.72 11.08
C GLU A 156 10.20 -25.10 12.14
N GLY A 157 9.03 -24.60 11.69
CA GLY A 157 8.07 -23.89 12.55
C GLY A 157 8.36 -22.40 12.78
N TYR A 158 9.50 -21.88 12.31
CA TYR A 158 9.87 -20.46 12.44
C TYR A 158 10.08 -19.76 11.08
N THR A 159 9.73 -20.43 9.98
CA THR A 159 9.81 -19.84 8.64
C THR A 159 8.83 -18.67 8.52
N VAL A 160 9.35 -17.49 8.20
CA VAL A 160 8.54 -16.29 7.99
C VAL A 160 8.05 -16.25 6.55
N THR A 161 6.76 -16.56 6.36
CA THR A 161 6.07 -16.55 5.06
C THR A 161 5.00 -15.47 5.02
N GLU A 162 4.41 -15.25 3.85
CA GLU A 162 3.30 -14.33 3.64
C GLU A 162 1.95 -14.79 4.23
N LEU A 163 1.88 -16.04 4.69
CA LEU A 163 0.67 -16.62 5.28
C LEU A 163 0.39 -16.07 6.69
N SER A 164 1.40 -15.47 7.31
CA SER A 164 1.29 -14.83 8.62
C SER A 164 1.58 -13.34 8.52
N PHE A 165 0.72 -12.52 9.11
CA PHE A 165 0.89 -11.08 9.05
C PHE A 165 2.02 -10.61 9.98
N PRO A 166 2.94 -9.78 9.49
CA PRO A 166 4.03 -9.25 10.31
C PRO A 166 3.52 -8.22 11.32
N SER A 167 4.21 -8.16 12.46
CA SER A 167 3.86 -7.31 13.61
C SER A 167 3.70 -5.82 13.26
N PHE A 168 4.43 -5.30 12.27
CA PHE A 168 4.33 -3.89 11.87
C PHE A 168 2.95 -3.49 11.33
N LEU A 169 2.11 -4.46 10.94
CA LEU A 169 0.73 -4.20 10.52
C LEU A 169 -0.20 -3.92 11.71
N TYR A 170 0.16 -4.38 12.90
CA TYR A 170 -0.68 -4.32 14.09
C TYR A 170 -0.48 -3.03 14.89
N GLU A 171 -1.57 -2.53 15.46
CA GLU A 171 -1.55 -1.48 16.48
C GLU A 171 -0.56 -1.84 17.60
N LYS A 172 0.30 -0.89 17.97
CA LYS A 172 1.37 -1.09 18.98
C LYS A 172 2.29 -2.28 18.67
N TYR A 173 2.31 -2.74 17.43
CA TYR A 173 3.11 -3.86 16.93
C TYR A 173 2.91 -5.17 17.70
N THR A 174 1.69 -5.41 18.19
CA THR A 174 1.35 -6.60 18.98
C THR A 174 -0.01 -7.13 18.55
N ALA A 175 -0.10 -8.41 18.22
CA ALA A 175 -1.38 -9.07 17.94
C ALA A 175 -2.02 -9.60 19.22
N ASN A 176 -3.35 -9.59 19.26
CA ASN A 176 -4.10 -10.35 20.25
C ASN A 176 -4.28 -11.78 19.73
N LEU A 177 -3.72 -12.78 20.42
CA LEU A 177 -3.80 -14.18 19.98
C LEU A 177 -5.22 -14.75 20.05
N ASP A 178 -6.09 -14.20 20.90
CA ASP A 178 -7.51 -14.57 20.95
C ASP A 178 -8.32 -13.92 19.81
N ASN A 179 -7.76 -12.90 19.17
CA ASN A 179 -8.39 -12.18 18.06
C ASN A 179 -7.34 -11.49 17.18
N LEU A 180 -6.81 -12.22 16.19
CA LEU A 180 -5.79 -11.73 15.27
C LEU A 180 -6.26 -10.59 14.35
N GLU A 181 -7.56 -10.28 14.28
CA GLU A 181 -8.02 -9.07 13.57
C GLU A 181 -7.91 -7.81 14.43
N ALA A 182 -7.75 -7.95 15.76
CA ALA A 182 -7.68 -6.81 16.67
C ALA A 182 -6.40 -6.00 16.40
N GLY A 183 -6.58 -4.72 16.05
CA GLY A 183 -5.48 -3.81 15.76
C GLY A 183 -4.79 -4.06 14.40
N LEU A 184 -5.21 -5.07 13.63
CA LEU A 184 -4.63 -5.36 12.33
C LEU A 184 -4.83 -4.19 11.35
N PHE A 185 -3.80 -3.90 10.55
CA PHE A 185 -3.68 -2.74 9.65
C PHE A 185 -3.77 -1.37 10.34
N LYS A 186 -3.41 -1.27 11.62
CA LYS A 186 -3.31 0.00 12.34
C LYS A 186 -1.91 0.29 12.90
N GLY A 187 -0.90 -0.46 12.46
CA GLY A 187 0.47 -0.21 12.89
C GLY A 187 0.96 1.20 12.57
N GLN A 188 1.61 1.84 13.54
CA GLN A 188 2.03 3.24 13.44
C GLN A 188 2.94 3.47 12.23
N ILE A 189 3.94 2.60 12.00
CA ILE A 189 4.84 2.71 10.85
C ILE A 189 4.14 2.52 9.50
N LEU A 190 3.04 1.75 9.46
CA LEU A 190 2.19 1.59 8.28
C LEU A 190 1.46 2.90 7.96
N VAL A 191 0.88 3.56 8.97
CA VAL A 191 0.22 4.86 8.82
C VAL A 191 1.22 5.96 8.44
N GLN A 192 2.41 5.98 9.07
CA GLN A 192 3.50 6.88 8.72
C GLN A 192 3.93 6.71 7.25
N GLY A 193 4.10 5.46 6.80
CA GLY A 193 4.41 5.13 5.41
C GLY A 193 3.35 5.66 4.45
N TYR A 194 2.07 5.50 4.80
CA TYR A 194 0.95 5.98 3.99
C TYR A 194 0.99 7.51 3.83
N LYS A 195 1.13 8.24 4.94
CA LYS A 195 1.24 9.71 4.92
C LYS A 195 2.46 10.17 4.12
N ALA A 196 3.62 9.54 4.30
CA ALA A 196 4.84 9.90 3.58
C ALA A 196 4.73 9.72 2.05
N VAL A 197 3.94 8.76 1.59
CA VAL A 197 3.71 8.49 0.17
C VAL A 197 2.59 9.37 -0.41
N PHE A 198 1.41 9.40 0.21
CA PHE A 198 0.21 9.97 -0.41
C PHE A 198 -0.05 11.43 -0.05
N THR A 199 0.38 11.89 1.12
CA THR A 199 0.18 13.27 1.59
C THR A 199 1.52 14.01 1.61
N SER A 200 2.21 14.07 2.74
CA SER A 200 3.51 14.73 2.85
C SER A 200 4.39 14.07 3.90
N PRO A 201 5.73 14.10 3.75
CA PRO A 201 6.66 13.65 4.78
C PRO A 201 6.45 14.36 6.12
N SER A 202 6.10 15.65 6.11
CA SER A 202 5.82 16.40 7.34
C SER A 202 4.63 15.83 8.10
N SER A 203 3.54 15.48 7.42
CA SER A 203 2.36 14.90 8.07
C SER A 203 2.60 13.51 8.68
N ALA A 204 3.68 12.82 8.28
CA ALA A 204 4.07 11.56 8.89
C ALA A 204 4.76 11.76 10.26
N LYS A 205 5.22 12.98 10.59
CA LYS A 205 5.77 13.32 11.90
C LYS A 205 4.68 13.56 12.94
N ASP A 206 3.49 14.02 12.51
CA ASP A 206 2.35 14.36 13.36
C ASP A 206 1.48 13.13 13.69
N ILE A 207 2.09 11.97 13.96
CA ILE A 207 1.38 10.75 14.38
C ILE A 207 1.71 10.49 15.85
N ASP A 208 1.45 11.49 16.69
CA ASP A 208 1.38 11.32 18.14
C ASP A 208 -0.11 11.26 18.48
N GLY A 209 -0.64 10.07 18.81
CA GLY A 209 -2.01 9.97 19.28
C GLY A 209 -2.58 8.56 19.30
N ASP A 210 -2.73 8.01 20.51
CA ASP A 210 -3.57 6.87 20.90
C ASP A 210 -5.09 7.17 20.70
N GLY A 211 -5.45 7.99 19.69
CA GLY A 211 -6.76 8.59 19.49
C GLY A 211 -7.61 7.94 18.38
N ASP A 212 -8.71 8.58 18.03
CA ASP A 212 -9.62 8.17 16.95
C ASP A 212 -9.44 9.02 15.67
N GLY A 213 -8.35 9.79 15.60
CA GLY A 213 -8.01 10.72 14.52
C GLY A 213 -8.72 12.07 14.60
N ALA A 214 -9.46 12.38 15.67
CA ALA A 214 -10.15 13.66 15.82
C ALA A 214 -9.19 14.87 15.86
N ASP A 215 -8.04 14.71 16.49
CA ASP A 215 -6.93 15.65 16.54
C ASP A 215 -6.34 15.92 15.15
N VAL A 216 -6.21 14.88 14.33
CA VAL A 216 -5.78 14.99 12.92
C VAL A 216 -6.77 15.82 12.11
N ILE A 217 -8.07 15.60 12.28
CA ILE A 217 -9.13 16.39 11.59
C ILE A 217 -9.04 17.86 11.99
N GLU A 218 -8.85 18.16 13.28
CA GLU A 218 -8.72 19.54 13.75
C GLU A 218 -7.46 20.22 13.20
N ASN A 219 -6.32 19.53 13.22
CA ASN A 219 -5.07 20.03 12.66
C ASN A 219 -5.17 20.28 11.15
N ASN A 220 -5.78 19.36 10.39
CA ASN A 220 -6.03 19.54 8.96
C ASN A 220 -6.91 20.76 8.68
N ARG A 221 -7.95 21.00 9.50
CA ARG A 221 -8.81 22.20 9.38
C ARG A 221 -8.02 23.48 9.67
N ARG A 222 -7.17 23.49 10.71
CA ARG A 222 -6.32 24.64 11.05
C ARG A 222 -5.33 24.95 9.92
N ALA A 223 -4.65 23.94 9.39
CA ALA A 223 -3.71 24.09 8.28
C ALA A 223 -4.39 24.64 7.01
N ARG A 224 -5.60 24.16 6.67
CA ARG A 224 -6.38 24.69 5.53
C ARG A 224 -6.74 26.17 5.68
N ARG A 225 -7.06 26.62 6.90
CA ARG A 225 -7.35 28.05 7.17
C ARG A 225 -6.09 28.92 7.08
N ALA A 226 -4.94 28.41 7.53
CA ALA A 226 -3.67 29.13 7.49
C ALA A 226 -3.05 29.22 6.09
N GLY A 227 -3.36 28.29 5.19
CA GLY A 227 -2.76 28.18 3.85
C GLY A 227 -3.46 28.95 2.73
N TRP A 228 -4.45 29.80 3.01
CA TRP A 228 -5.20 30.51 1.98
C TRP A 228 -4.31 31.57 1.30
N GLY A 229 -3.66 31.19 0.19
CA GLY A 229 -2.87 32.10 -0.66
C GLY A 229 -1.47 31.61 -1.06
N LEU A 230 -0.96 30.53 -0.46
CA LEU A 230 0.35 29.96 -0.82
C LEU A 230 0.20 28.89 -1.90
N LYS A 231 0.97 28.99 -2.99
CA LYS A 231 1.07 27.92 -4.01
C LYS A 231 1.79 26.71 -3.41
N VAL A 232 1.06 25.84 -2.72
CA VAL A 232 1.59 24.57 -2.18
C VAL A 232 1.75 23.56 -3.31
N LYS A 233 2.87 22.83 -3.36
CA LYS A 233 3.05 21.71 -4.29
C LYS A 233 1.93 20.68 -4.06
N LYS A 234 1.29 20.21 -5.13
CA LYS A 234 0.26 19.17 -5.03
C LYS A 234 0.84 17.92 -4.39
N HIS A 235 0.16 17.35 -3.40
CA HIS A 235 0.56 16.06 -2.84
C HIS A 235 0.20 14.90 -3.77
N VAL A 236 0.76 13.71 -3.54
CA VAL A 236 0.58 12.55 -4.44
C VAL A 236 -0.89 12.18 -4.57
N ALA A 237 -1.66 12.16 -3.48
CA ALA A 237 -3.10 11.88 -3.53
C ALA A 237 -3.85 12.90 -4.40
N GLN A 238 -3.48 14.19 -4.42
CA GLN A 238 -4.02 15.17 -5.37
C GLN A 238 -3.61 14.89 -6.82
N ILE A 239 -2.35 14.48 -7.04
CA ILE A 239 -1.83 14.18 -8.39
C ILE A 239 -2.58 13.00 -9.01
N ILE A 240 -2.83 11.94 -8.24
CA ILE A 240 -3.49 10.72 -8.70
C ILE A 240 -5.01 10.72 -8.43
N LYS A 241 -5.58 11.84 -7.95
CA LYS A 241 -7.00 12.00 -7.61
C LYS A 241 -7.53 10.95 -6.60
N LEU A 242 -6.70 10.60 -5.63
CA LEU A 242 -7.08 9.74 -4.50
C LEU A 242 -7.77 10.58 -3.43
N GLU A 243 -9.09 10.43 -3.31
CA GLU A 243 -9.94 11.18 -2.38
C GLU A 243 -10.20 10.43 -1.06
N LYS A 244 -10.02 9.11 -1.08
CA LYS A 244 -10.20 8.23 0.06
C LYS A 244 -9.17 7.12 0.05
N VAL A 245 -8.82 6.61 1.22
CA VAL A 245 -7.96 5.43 1.36
C VAL A 245 -8.64 4.24 0.70
N THR A 246 -7.88 3.46 -0.05
CA THR A 246 -8.35 2.24 -0.72
C THR A 246 -7.63 1.01 -0.18
N PRO A 247 -8.28 -0.18 -0.20
CA PRO A 247 -7.64 -1.45 0.15
C PRO A 247 -6.25 -1.64 -0.46
N ARG A 248 -6.14 -1.42 -1.77
CA ARG A 248 -4.89 -1.64 -2.52
C ARG A 248 -3.81 -0.63 -2.19
N SER A 249 -4.19 0.60 -1.81
CA SER A 249 -3.23 1.57 -1.30
C SER A 249 -2.66 1.19 0.06
N ILE A 250 -3.44 0.52 0.92
CA ILE A 250 -2.93 -0.04 2.18
C ILE A 250 -1.97 -1.20 1.87
N ALA A 251 -2.37 -2.13 0.99
CA ALA A 251 -1.53 -3.25 0.57
C ALA A 251 -0.20 -2.79 -0.08
N TYR A 252 -0.25 -1.72 -0.88
CA TYR A 252 0.94 -1.10 -1.47
C TYR A 252 1.92 -0.62 -0.39
N ILE A 253 1.42 0.13 0.61
CA ILE A 253 2.25 0.66 1.69
C ILE A 253 2.78 -0.46 2.58
N ALA A 254 1.98 -1.50 2.85
CA ALA A 254 2.45 -2.68 3.57
C ALA A 254 3.66 -3.32 2.88
N CYS A 255 3.60 -3.52 1.56
CA CYS A 255 4.73 -4.05 0.79
C CYS A 255 5.95 -3.12 0.85
N GLN A 256 5.74 -1.81 0.70
CA GLN A 256 6.82 -0.82 0.76
C GLN A 256 7.51 -0.75 2.12
N VAL A 257 6.74 -0.78 3.21
CA VAL A 257 7.26 -0.76 4.59
C VAL A 257 8.00 -2.06 4.91
N ARG A 258 7.42 -3.23 4.58
CA ARG A 258 8.12 -4.51 4.73
C ARG A 258 9.44 -4.50 3.97
N PHE A 259 9.43 -4.02 2.72
CA PHE A 259 10.64 -3.88 1.94
C PHE A 259 11.64 -2.96 2.63
N ALA A 260 11.24 -1.79 3.14
CA ALA A 260 12.16 -0.89 3.84
C ALA A 260 12.76 -1.47 5.13
N LEU A 261 12.01 -2.32 5.85
CA LEU A 261 12.46 -3.02 7.07
C LEU A 261 13.38 -4.21 6.79
N SER A 262 13.22 -4.89 5.65
CA SER A 262 14.03 -6.06 5.25
C SER A 262 15.48 -5.70 4.93
N SER A 263 16.36 -6.69 4.83
CA SER A 263 17.76 -6.51 4.39
C SER A 263 17.96 -6.54 2.87
N ILE A 264 16.92 -6.83 2.07
CA ILE A 264 17.04 -6.91 0.60
C ILE A 264 17.26 -5.52 -0.03
N THR A 265 18.32 -5.35 -0.81
CA THR A 265 18.70 -4.04 -1.36
C THR A 265 17.91 -3.63 -2.61
N SER A 266 17.44 -4.63 -3.37
CA SER A 266 16.65 -4.50 -4.61
C SER A 266 15.28 -5.14 -4.47
N TRP A 267 14.28 -4.48 -5.08
CA TRP A 267 12.90 -4.98 -5.14
C TRP A 267 12.84 -6.29 -5.92
N ARG A 268 12.11 -7.26 -5.38
CA ARG A 268 11.91 -8.61 -5.93
C ARG A 268 10.60 -9.16 -5.39
N THR A 269 10.01 -10.14 -6.08
CA THR A 269 8.77 -10.78 -5.64
C THR A 269 8.99 -11.75 -4.48
N ILE A 270 10.14 -12.42 -4.42
CA ILE A 270 10.47 -13.39 -3.39
C ILE A 270 11.63 -12.88 -2.52
N ASP A 271 11.43 -12.82 -1.21
CA ASP A 271 12.42 -12.42 -0.20
C ASP A 271 12.63 -13.57 0.79
N GLY A 272 13.60 -14.44 0.48
CA GLY A 272 13.76 -15.71 1.19
C GLY A 272 12.54 -16.59 0.95
N ASP A 273 11.81 -16.88 2.02
CA ASP A 273 10.61 -17.74 2.04
C ASP A 273 9.31 -16.92 2.00
N PHE A 274 9.40 -15.62 1.73
CA PHE A 274 8.27 -14.70 1.73
C PHE A 274 7.93 -14.22 0.31
N ASP A 275 6.69 -14.42 -0.11
CA ASP A 275 6.17 -13.97 -1.41
C ASP A 275 5.38 -12.64 -1.29
N TYR A 276 5.91 -11.57 -1.88
CA TYR A 276 5.26 -10.26 -1.91
C TYR A 276 3.98 -10.21 -2.75
N VAL A 277 3.88 -11.02 -3.81
CA VAL A 277 2.67 -11.08 -4.65
C VAL A 277 1.54 -11.64 -3.83
N GLN A 278 1.79 -12.76 -3.16
CA GLN A 278 0.81 -13.43 -2.31
C GLN A 278 0.48 -12.59 -1.06
N PHE A 279 1.48 -11.95 -0.43
CA PHE A 279 1.24 -10.99 0.65
C PHE A 279 0.31 -9.85 0.24
N TRP A 280 0.55 -9.23 -0.92
CA TRP A 280 -0.31 -8.17 -1.43
C TRP A 280 -1.72 -8.68 -1.71
N ARG A 281 -1.86 -9.87 -2.33
CA ARG A 281 -3.16 -10.50 -2.60
C ARG A 281 -3.91 -10.78 -1.31
N SER A 282 -3.27 -11.34 -0.29
CA SER A 282 -3.88 -11.62 1.01
C SER A 282 -4.43 -10.34 1.68
N ILE A 283 -3.69 -9.23 1.61
CA ILE A 283 -4.19 -7.94 2.13
C ILE A 283 -5.37 -7.46 1.28
N VAL A 284 -5.26 -7.50 -0.05
CA VAL A 284 -6.35 -7.06 -0.94
C VAL A 284 -7.61 -7.89 -0.70
N ASP A 285 -7.50 -9.22 -0.60
CA ASP A 285 -8.61 -10.13 -0.36
C ASP A 285 -9.24 -9.91 1.03
N PHE A 286 -8.44 -9.63 2.08
CA PHE A 286 -8.97 -9.28 3.40
C PHE A 286 -9.98 -8.11 3.33
N PHE A 287 -9.67 -7.10 2.53
CA PHE A 287 -10.51 -5.91 2.40
C PHE A 287 -11.60 -6.04 1.32
N GLU A 288 -11.30 -6.64 0.17
CA GLU A 288 -12.19 -6.68 -0.99
C GLU A 288 -13.10 -7.90 -1.01
N ARG A 289 -12.76 -8.97 -0.27
CA ARG A 289 -13.50 -10.23 -0.20
C ARG A 289 -13.74 -10.69 1.26
N PRO A 290 -14.30 -9.84 2.13
CA PRO A 290 -14.55 -10.22 3.52
C PRO A 290 -15.57 -11.36 3.61
N PRO A 291 -15.36 -12.36 4.50
CA PRO A 291 -16.29 -13.49 4.66
C PRO A 291 -17.57 -13.04 5.36
N GLY A 292 -18.57 -12.69 4.56
CA GLY A 292 -19.92 -12.36 5.03
C GLY A 292 -20.08 -10.92 5.56
N ARG A 293 -21.29 -10.62 6.01
CA ARG A 293 -21.73 -9.26 6.33
C ARG A 293 -20.98 -8.65 7.52
N GLU A 294 -20.65 -9.43 8.54
CA GLU A 294 -20.00 -8.93 9.74
C GLU A 294 -18.55 -8.54 9.50
N ALA A 295 -17.79 -9.39 8.79
CA ALA A 295 -16.44 -9.05 8.34
C ALA A 295 -16.46 -7.80 7.45
N GLY A 296 -17.45 -7.69 6.54
CA GLY A 296 -17.64 -6.49 5.72
C GLY A 296 -17.87 -5.21 6.54
N ARG A 297 -18.63 -5.27 7.64
CA ARG A 297 -18.79 -4.13 8.56
C ARG A 297 -17.48 -3.75 9.25
N ARG A 298 -16.69 -4.73 9.69
CA ARG A 298 -15.38 -4.47 10.32
C ARG A 298 -14.42 -3.81 9.33
N VAL A 299 -14.37 -4.31 8.09
CA VAL A 299 -13.58 -3.72 7.00
C VAL A 299 -14.00 -2.27 6.72
N ASN A 300 -15.30 -2.00 6.61
CA ASN A 300 -15.78 -0.63 6.38
C ASN A 300 -15.39 0.32 7.52
N LYS A 301 -15.54 -0.11 8.77
CA LYS A 301 -15.12 0.66 9.95
C LYS A 301 -13.62 0.93 9.96
N LEU A 302 -12.81 -0.05 9.52
CA LEU A 302 -11.37 0.11 9.38
C LEU A 302 -11.01 1.12 8.29
N LEU A 303 -11.67 1.07 7.12
CA LEU A 303 -11.47 2.07 6.06
C LEU A 303 -11.93 3.48 6.49
N GLU A 304 -13.00 3.60 7.26
CA GLU A 304 -13.43 4.87 7.86
C GLU A 304 -12.39 5.41 8.85
N TRP A 305 -11.81 4.56 9.69
CA TRP A 305 -10.70 4.92 10.57
C TRP A 305 -9.49 5.43 9.77
N TRP A 306 -9.09 4.72 8.72
CA TRP A 306 -8.01 5.15 7.83
C TRP A 306 -8.29 6.51 7.18
N ASN A 307 -9.51 6.73 6.69
CA ASN A 307 -9.87 8.02 6.09
C ASN A 307 -9.77 9.18 7.08
N ARG A 308 -10.19 9.00 8.34
CA ARG A 308 -10.05 10.01 9.39
C ARG A 308 -8.60 10.34 9.73
N TYR A 309 -7.73 9.33 9.71
CA TYR A 309 -6.31 9.49 10.03
C TYR A 309 -5.48 10.10 8.90
N ILE A 310 -5.94 9.99 7.66
CA ILE A 310 -5.18 10.43 6.47
C ILE A 310 -5.72 11.74 5.87
N PHE A 311 -7.04 11.93 5.81
CA PHE A 311 -7.68 13.02 5.06
C PHE A 311 -8.42 14.05 5.91
#